data_AF-A0A062VNT0-F1
#
_entry.id   AF-A0A062VNT0-F1
#
_cell.length_a   1.000
_cell.length_b   1.000
_cell.length_c   1.000
_cell.angle_alpha   90.00
_cell.angle_beta   90.00
_cell.angle_gamma   90.00
#
_symmetry.space_group_name_H-M   'P 1'
#
loop_
_entity.id
_entity.type
_entity.pdbx_description
1 polymer ?
#
loop_
_entity_poly.entity_id
_entity_poly.type
_entity_poly.pdbx_seq_one_letter_code
_entity_poly.pdbx_strand_id
1 'polypeptide(L)'
;MTRTFLAAALFAATLSLSGCGGQTGETDGQSITRASSGKDMASAYVKEMTRVADALDGVTDEASARAAAAEIRTAALGMKNLTEALEGSGMKQVEAAAALSARAQDIGAAQMRIMARMNELQQNNPELASLVGEEIDRLSD
;
A
#
# COMPACT_ATOMS: atom_id res chain seq x y z
N MET A 1 29.58 23.48 30.29
CA MET A 1 29.84 23.39 28.84
C MET A 1 28.50 23.32 28.13
N THR A 2 28.08 24.45 27.56
CA THR A 2 26.79 24.61 26.88
C THR A 2 27.09 24.78 25.40
N ARG A 3 26.67 23.84 24.54
CA ARG A 3 26.42 24.09 23.11
C ARG A 3 25.35 23.16 22.58
N THR A 4 24.18 23.76 22.45
CA THR A 4 22.99 23.41 21.68
C THR A 4 23.30 23.13 20.20
N PHE A 5 22.69 22.08 19.66
CA PHE A 5 22.28 21.91 18.26
C PHE A 5 21.00 21.05 18.36
N LEU A 6 19.75 21.47 18.13
CA LEU A 6 19.15 22.32 17.09
C LEU A 6 19.62 21.93 15.68
N ALA A 7 18.96 20.90 15.14
CA ALA A 7 18.74 20.71 13.71
C ALA A 7 17.47 19.85 13.50
N ALA A 8 16.33 20.40 13.90
CA ALA A 8 15.09 20.16 13.17
C ALA A 8 15.19 20.93 11.83
N ALA A 9 14.53 20.40 10.80
CA ALA A 9 14.52 20.85 9.41
C ALA A 9 15.69 20.35 8.55
N LEU A 10 15.40 19.32 7.75
CA LEU A 10 15.71 19.26 6.32
C LEU A 10 14.84 18.15 5.69
N PHE A 11 13.54 18.39 5.61
CA PHE A 11 12.56 17.57 4.87
C PHE A 11 12.63 17.89 3.35
N ALA A 12 13.84 18.02 2.82
CA ALA A 12 14.09 18.47 1.46
C ALA A 12 15.42 17.91 0.93
N ALA A 13 15.45 16.59 0.71
CA ALA A 13 16.37 15.96 -0.23
C ALA A 13 15.52 15.44 -1.40
N THR A 14 15.19 16.29 -2.36
CA THR A 14 15.83 16.27 -3.69
C THR A 14 15.90 14.88 -4.32
N LEU A 15 14.75 14.32 -4.67
CA LEU A 15 14.64 13.42 -5.83
C LEU A 15 14.43 14.27 -7.09
N SER A 16 15.45 15.07 -7.43
CA SER A 16 15.57 15.65 -8.76
C SER A 16 16.38 14.68 -9.62
N LEU A 17 15.74 13.57 -10.00
CA LEU A 17 16.06 12.89 -11.25
C LEU A 17 15.18 13.50 -12.35
N SER A 18 15.86 14.19 -13.25
CA SER A 18 15.41 14.59 -14.58
C SER A 18 14.53 13.54 -15.27
N GLY A 19 13.26 13.87 -15.47
CA GLY A 19 12.32 13.09 -16.28
C GLY A 19 11.00 13.82 -16.45
N CYS A 20 10.81 14.41 -17.63
CA CYS A 20 9.57 15.04 -18.04
C CYS A 20 8.48 13.95 -18.19
N GLY A 21 7.49 13.92 -17.30
CA GLY A 21 6.25 13.13 -17.46
C GLY A 21 6.34 11.64 -17.08
N GLY A 22 5.42 11.22 -16.21
CA GLY A 22 5.05 9.80 -16.08
C GLY A 22 5.88 8.97 -15.11
N GLN A 23 5.89 9.32 -13.83
CA GLN A 23 6.11 8.29 -12.81
C GLN A 23 4.75 7.63 -12.55
N THR A 24 4.43 6.67 -13.42
CA THR A 24 3.31 5.74 -13.23
C THR A 24 3.75 4.75 -12.17
N GLY A 25 3.10 4.80 -11.00
CA GLY A 25 3.26 3.72 -10.03
C GLY A 25 2.71 2.44 -10.65
N GLU A 26 3.60 1.49 -10.95
CA GLU A 26 3.20 0.18 -11.43
C GLU A 26 2.54 -0.60 -10.29
N THR A 27 1.23 -0.83 -10.43
CA THR A 27 0.50 -1.86 -9.69
C THR A 27 0.53 -3.12 -10.55
N ASP A 28 1.46 -4.04 -10.25
CA ASP A 28 1.56 -5.39 -10.85
C ASP A 28 1.26 -5.43 -12.37
N GLY A 29 2.05 -4.67 -13.15
CA GLY A 29 1.98 -4.63 -14.61
C GLY A 29 0.85 -3.78 -15.22
N GLN A 30 -0.03 -3.17 -14.42
CA GLN A 30 -0.89 -2.09 -14.89
C GLN A 30 -0.24 -0.74 -14.59
N SER A 31 0.10 0.00 -15.65
CA SER A 31 0.49 1.39 -15.54
C SER A 31 -0.75 2.24 -15.19
N ILE A 32 -1.05 2.36 -13.90
CA ILE A 32 -2.06 3.33 -13.46
C ILE A 32 -1.43 4.70 -13.51
N THR A 33 -2.09 5.59 -14.24
CA THR A 33 -1.61 6.93 -14.53
C THR A 33 -2.68 7.93 -14.13
N ARG A 34 -2.34 9.23 -14.11
CA ARG A 34 -3.32 10.30 -13.89
C ARG A 34 -4.43 10.33 -14.96
N ALA A 35 -4.21 9.69 -16.11
CA ALA A 35 -5.20 9.57 -17.19
C ALA A 35 -6.11 8.33 -17.05
N SER A 36 -5.85 7.45 -16.08
CA SER A 36 -6.69 6.27 -15.84
C SER A 36 -8.08 6.67 -15.36
N SER A 37 -9.10 5.89 -15.72
CA SER A 37 -10.47 6.19 -15.27
C SER A 37 -10.62 5.88 -13.78
N GLY A 38 -11.62 6.49 -13.12
CA GLY A 38 -11.92 6.20 -11.71
C GLY A 38 -12.24 4.72 -11.48
N LYS A 39 -12.84 4.04 -12.46
CA LYS A 39 -13.12 2.60 -12.42
C LYS A 39 -11.85 1.76 -12.45
N ASP A 40 -10.86 2.16 -13.25
CA ASP A 40 -9.57 1.46 -13.32
C ASP A 40 -8.79 1.65 -12.02
N MET A 41 -8.76 2.88 -11.50
CA MET A 41 -8.16 3.19 -10.20
C MET A 41 -8.82 2.42 -9.06
N ALA A 42 -10.15 2.36 -9.02
CA ALA A 42 -10.88 1.58 -8.01
C ALA A 42 -10.63 0.07 -8.14
N SER A 43 -10.50 -0.46 -9.36
CA SER A 43 -10.19 -1.87 -9.58
C SER A 43 -8.76 -2.22 -9.18
N ALA A 44 -7.80 -1.33 -9.47
CA ALA A 44 -6.43 -1.46 -9.01
C ALA A 44 -6.36 -1.40 -7.47
N TYR A 45 -7.14 -0.53 -6.83
CA TYR A 45 -7.22 -0.46 -5.37
C TYR A 45 -7.70 -1.78 -4.76
N VAL A 46 -8.79 -2.35 -5.27
CA VAL A 46 -9.27 -3.69 -4.85
C VAL A 46 -8.22 -4.77 -5.07
N LYS A 47 -7.48 -4.71 -6.19
CA LYS A 47 -6.41 -5.67 -6.49
C LYS A 47 -5.32 -5.62 -5.43
N GLU A 48 -4.86 -4.44 -5.04
CA GLU A 48 -3.84 -4.31 -4.01
C GLU A 48 -4.33 -4.77 -2.63
N MET A 49 -5.59 -4.51 -2.27
CA MET A 49 -6.16 -5.06 -1.04
C MET A 49 -6.25 -6.58 -1.06
N THR A 50 -6.61 -7.15 -2.21
CA THR A 50 -6.66 -8.62 -2.39
C THR A 50 -5.27 -9.21 -2.29
N ARG A 51 -4.26 -8.56 -2.85
CA ARG A 51 -2.85 -8.95 -2.76
C ARG A 51 -2.34 -8.99 -1.33
N VAL A 52 -2.72 -8.01 -0.50
CA VAL A 52 -2.45 -8.03 0.96
C VAL A 52 -3.12 -9.24 1.62
N ALA A 53 -4.40 -9.50 1.30
CA ALA A 53 -5.13 -10.64 1.86
C ALA A 53 -4.47 -11.98 1.47
N ASP A 54 -4.11 -12.15 0.20
CA ASP A 54 -3.49 -13.36 -0.34
C ASP A 54 -2.07 -13.58 0.23
N ALA A 55 -1.31 -12.50 0.45
CA ALA A 55 -0.02 -12.56 1.12
C ALA A 55 -0.16 -13.09 2.56
N LEU A 56 -1.15 -12.59 3.30
CA LEU A 56 -1.44 -13.04 4.66
C LEU A 56 -1.96 -14.48 4.71
N ASP A 57 -2.76 -14.89 3.73
CA ASP A 57 -3.23 -16.29 3.58
C ASP A 57 -2.06 -17.27 3.41
N GLY A 58 -0.93 -16.83 2.85
CA GLY A 58 0.26 -17.66 2.60
C GLY A 58 1.19 -17.84 3.79
N VAL A 59 0.96 -17.14 4.92
CA VAL A 59 1.87 -17.17 6.07
C VAL A 59 1.69 -18.46 6.86
N THR A 60 2.69 -19.33 6.80
CA THR A 60 2.70 -20.63 7.50
C THR A 60 3.98 -20.88 8.29
N ASP A 61 5.02 -20.09 8.04
CA ASP A 61 6.33 -20.17 8.67
C ASP A 61 7.06 -18.82 8.59
N GLU A 62 8.29 -18.78 9.10
CA GLU A 62 9.10 -17.56 9.14
C GLU A 62 9.44 -17.03 7.72
N ALA A 63 9.75 -17.93 6.79
CA ALA A 63 10.14 -17.55 5.43
C ALA A 63 8.96 -16.92 4.66
N SER A 64 7.78 -17.54 4.75
CA SER A 64 6.53 -17.03 4.18
C SER A 64 6.05 -15.75 4.87
N ALA A 65 6.27 -15.58 6.17
CA ALA A 65 6.01 -14.31 6.87
C ALA A 65 6.85 -13.15 6.31
N ARG A 66 8.16 -13.36 6.08
CA ARG A 66 9.03 -12.35 5.46
C ARG A 66 8.62 -12.03 4.03
N ALA A 67 8.25 -13.05 3.25
CA ALA A 67 7.75 -12.86 1.89
C ALA A 67 6.43 -12.08 1.88
N ALA A 68 5.49 -12.42 2.78
CA ALA A 68 4.22 -11.72 2.92
C ALA A 68 4.43 -10.25 3.29
N ALA A 69 5.35 -9.94 4.20
CA ALA A 69 5.67 -8.56 4.55
C ALA A 69 6.18 -7.73 3.35
N ALA A 70 7.08 -8.30 2.54
CA ALA A 70 7.57 -7.65 1.33
C ALA A 70 6.44 -7.40 0.32
N GLU A 71 5.51 -8.35 0.18
CA GLU A 71 4.36 -8.24 -0.70
C GLU A 71 3.36 -7.19 -0.20
N ILE A 72 3.07 -7.18 1.10
CA ILE A 72 2.20 -6.18 1.75
C ILE A 72 2.76 -4.78 1.57
N ARG A 73 4.08 -4.59 1.72
CA ARG A 73 4.71 -3.29 1.44
C ARG A 73 4.54 -2.89 -0.01
N THR A 74 4.78 -3.81 -0.95
CA THR A 74 4.61 -3.54 -2.37
C THR A 74 3.19 -3.11 -2.68
N ALA A 75 2.20 -3.81 -2.11
CA ALA A 75 0.80 -3.45 -2.26
C ALA A 75 0.45 -2.09 -1.62
N ALA A 76 1.04 -1.78 -0.46
CA ALA A 76 0.88 -0.48 0.19
C ALA A 76 1.45 0.68 -0.66
N LEU A 77 2.62 0.48 -1.28
CA LEU A 77 3.19 1.43 -2.24
C LEU A 77 2.29 1.57 -3.48
N GLY A 78 1.73 0.48 -3.98
CA GLY A 78 0.73 0.49 -5.04
C GLY A 78 -0.47 1.37 -4.67
N MET A 79 -1.08 1.15 -3.50
CA MET A 79 -2.20 1.96 -3.00
C MET A 79 -1.85 3.44 -2.80
N LYS A 80 -0.63 3.75 -2.34
CA LYS A 80 -0.13 5.14 -2.24
C LYS A 80 -0.06 5.80 -3.62
N ASN A 81 0.52 5.11 -4.60
CA ASN A 81 0.63 5.64 -5.96
C ASN A 81 -0.74 5.84 -6.63
N LEU A 82 -1.70 4.94 -6.37
CA LEU A 82 -3.09 5.12 -6.81
C LEU A 82 -3.72 6.38 -6.22
N THR A 83 -3.45 6.65 -4.93
CA THR A 83 -3.94 7.84 -4.24
C THR A 83 -3.34 9.12 -4.85
N GLU A 84 -2.03 9.14 -5.09
CA GLU A 84 -1.35 10.26 -5.76
C GLU A 84 -1.84 10.46 -7.20
N ALA A 85 -2.07 9.37 -7.94
CA ALA A 85 -2.61 9.43 -9.29
C ALA A 85 -4.04 9.99 -9.31
N LEU A 86 -4.86 9.64 -8.31
CA LEU A 86 -6.21 10.15 -8.13
C LEU A 86 -6.20 11.66 -7.81
N GLU A 87 -5.38 12.09 -6.86
CA GLU A 87 -5.21 13.51 -6.52
C GLU A 87 -4.73 14.34 -7.72
N GLY A 88 -3.81 13.79 -8.51
CA GLY A 88 -3.27 14.43 -9.71
C GLY A 88 -4.15 14.34 -10.97
N SER A 89 -5.24 13.57 -10.95
CA SER A 89 -6.07 13.33 -12.14
C SER A 89 -7.05 14.46 -12.48
N GLY A 90 -7.28 15.39 -11.55
CA GLY A 90 -8.33 16.41 -11.69
C GLY A 90 -9.76 15.85 -11.60
N MET A 91 -9.91 14.56 -11.27
CA MET A 91 -11.20 13.91 -11.05
C MET A 91 -11.91 14.53 -9.85
N LYS A 92 -13.23 14.73 -9.96
CA LYS A 92 -14.00 15.25 -8.82
C LYS A 92 -14.04 14.19 -7.72
N GLN A 93 -13.93 14.61 -6.46
CA GLN A 93 -14.02 13.68 -5.33
C GLN A 93 -15.30 12.82 -5.36
N VAL A 94 -16.41 13.36 -5.87
CA VAL A 94 -17.67 12.61 -6.02
C VAL A 94 -17.56 11.46 -7.03
N GLU A 95 -16.79 11.61 -8.10
CA GLU A 95 -16.58 10.60 -9.13
C GLU A 95 -15.68 9.48 -8.60
N ALA A 96 -14.62 9.86 -7.88
CA ALA A 96 -13.74 8.93 -7.18
C ALA A 96 -14.51 8.11 -6.14
N ALA A 97 -15.31 8.78 -5.31
CA ALA A 97 -16.14 8.13 -4.31
C ALA A 97 -17.18 7.19 -4.94
N ALA A 98 -17.79 7.58 -6.06
CA ALA A 98 -18.72 6.72 -6.78
C ALA A 98 -18.04 5.46 -7.34
N ALA A 99 -16.83 5.60 -7.89
CA ALA A 99 -16.06 4.46 -8.41
C ALA A 99 -15.66 3.47 -7.32
N LEU A 100 -15.22 3.97 -6.15
CA LEU A 100 -14.93 3.12 -4.99
C LEU A 100 -16.21 2.51 -4.40
N SER A 101 -17.31 3.26 -4.35
CA SER A 101 -18.60 2.76 -3.84
C SER A 101 -19.15 1.62 -4.70
N ALA A 102 -18.96 1.67 -6.02
CA ALA A 102 -19.29 0.57 -6.93
C ALA A 102 -18.50 -0.72 -6.64
N ARG A 103 -17.39 -0.61 -5.89
CA ARG A 103 -16.53 -1.71 -5.44
C ARG A 103 -16.61 -1.98 -3.93
N ALA A 104 -17.55 -1.36 -3.23
CA ALA A 104 -17.62 -1.43 -1.76
C ALA A 104 -17.72 -2.87 -1.22
N GLN A 105 -18.40 -3.77 -1.94
CA GLN A 105 -18.48 -5.17 -1.56
C GLN A 105 -17.12 -5.88 -1.65
N ASP A 106 -16.37 -5.65 -2.73
CA ASP A 106 -15.04 -6.25 -2.93
C ASP A 106 -14.04 -5.70 -1.91
N ILE A 107 -14.08 -4.39 -1.68
CA ILE A 107 -13.27 -3.70 -0.66
C ILE A 107 -13.58 -4.29 0.72
N GLY A 108 -14.86 -4.37 1.09
CA GLY A 108 -15.28 -4.92 2.38
C GLY A 108 -14.87 -6.39 2.56
N ALA A 109 -15.00 -7.20 1.51
CA ALA A 109 -14.57 -8.60 1.52
C ALA A 109 -13.06 -8.74 1.74
N ALA A 110 -12.24 -7.93 1.05
CA ALA A 110 -10.80 -7.91 1.24
C ALA A 110 -10.43 -7.45 2.67
N GLN A 111 -11.06 -6.40 3.20
CA GLN A 111 -10.84 -5.94 4.58
C GLN A 111 -11.16 -7.03 5.60
N MET A 112 -12.30 -7.72 5.45
CA MET A 112 -12.66 -8.80 6.37
C MET A 112 -11.67 -9.97 6.30
N ARG A 113 -11.20 -10.34 5.11
CA ARG A 113 -10.15 -11.38 4.96
C ARG A 113 -8.86 -10.97 5.65
N ILE A 114 -8.37 -9.75 5.42
CA ILE A 114 -7.17 -9.23 6.06
C ILE A 114 -7.31 -9.29 7.58
N MET A 115 -8.42 -8.78 8.13
CA MET A 115 -8.67 -8.80 9.58
C MET A 115 -8.74 -10.22 10.13
N ALA A 116 -9.43 -11.14 9.45
CA ALA A 116 -9.54 -12.52 9.88
C ALA A 116 -8.17 -13.20 9.95
N ARG A 117 -7.32 -13.02 8.93
CA ARG A 117 -5.97 -13.63 8.91
C ARG A 117 -5.01 -13.01 9.89
N MET A 118 -5.03 -11.68 10.06
CA MET A 118 -4.25 -11.03 11.10
C MET A 118 -4.66 -11.52 12.50
N ASN A 119 -5.96 -11.67 12.75
CA ASN A 119 -6.46 -12.18 14.02
C ASN A 119 -6.07 -13.65 14.23
N GLU A 120 -6.13 -14.48 13.18
CA GLU A 120 -5.69 -15.88 13.22
C GLU A 120 -4.19 -15.99 13.49
N LEU A 121 -3.36 -15.21 12.80
CA LEU A 121 -1.91 -15.13 13.04
C LEU A 121 -1.62 -14.69 14.48
N GLN A 122 -2.30 -13.66 14.99
CA GLN A 122 -2.11 -13.20 16.37
C GLN A 122 -2.47 -14.26 17.42
N GLN A 123 -3.52 -15.06 17.17
CA GLN A 123 -3.96 -16.08 18.11
C GLN A 123 -3.12 -17.36 18.05
N ASN A 124 -2.75 -17.80 16.85
CA ASN A 124 -2.14 -19.12 16.64
C ASN A 124 -0.61 -19.05 16.44
N ASN A 125 -0.10 -17.96 15.89
CA ASN A 125 1.31 -17.79 15.55
C ASN A 125 1.79 -16.34 15.83
N PRO A 126 1.76 -15.89 17.10
CA PRO A 126 2.06 -14.51 17.45
C PRO A 126 3.48 -14.08 17.04
N GLU A 127 4.44 -15.00 17.01
CA GLU A 127 5.79 -14.72 16.47
C GLU A 127 5.76 -14.34 14.99
N LEU A 128 4.95 -15.02 14.16
CA LEU A 128 4.83 -14.70 12.74
C LEU A 128 4.10 -13.37 12.53
N ALA A 129 3.10 -13.07 13.35
CA ALA A 129 2.44 -11.76 13.33
C ALA A 129 3.41 -10.61 13.66
N SER A 130 4.27 -10.79 14.68
CA SER A 130 5.31 -9.81 15.04
C SER A 130 6.30 -9.64 13.90
N LEU A 131 6.75 -10.75 13.31
CA LEU A 131 7.72 -10.72 12.22
C LEU A 131 7.17 -10.01 10.98
N VAL A 132 5.91 -10.27 10.59
CA VAL A 132 5.27 -9.54 9.49
C VAL A 132 5.29 -8.03 9.76
N GLY A 133 4.97 -7.61 10.99
CA GLY A 133 5.03 -6.20 11.39
C GLY A 133 6.43 -5.61 11.33
N GLU A 134 7.42 -6.27 11.94
CA GLU A 134 8.82 -5.82 11.97
C GLU A 134 9.45 -5.75 10.57
N GLU A 135 9.11 -6.68 9.68
CA GLU A 135 9.58 -6.66 8.29
C GLU A 135 8.97 -5.51 7.50
N ILE A 136 7.69 -5.22 7.69
CA ILE A 136 7.04 -4.07 7.07
C ILE A 136 7.71 -2.77 7.53
N ASP A 137 7.99 -2.63 8.82
CA ASP A 137 8.67 -1.46 9.40
C ASP A 137 10.10 -1.32 8.85
N ARG A 138 10.90 -2.40 8.92
CA ARG A 138 12.29 -2.39 8.43
C ARG A 138 12.39 -2.07 6.95
N LEU A 139 11.46 -2.59 6.17
CA LEU A 139 11.41 -2.28 4.76
C LEU A 139 11.06 -0.79 4.57
N SER A 140 10.18 -0.21 5.38
CA SER A 140 9.70 1.17 5.23
C SER A 140 10.72 2.27 5.54
N ASP A 141 11.80 1.96 6.24
CA ASP A 141 12.98 2.82 6.48
C ASP A 141 13.93 2.91 5.25
#